data_AF-A0A1S1XXN5-F1
#
_entry.id   AF-A0A1S1XXN5-F1
#
_cell.length_a   1.000
_cell.length_b   1.000
_cell.length_c   1.000
_cell.angle_alpha   90.00
_cell.angle_beta   90.00
_cell.angle_gamma   90.00
#
_symmetry.space_group_name_H-M   'P 1'
#
loop_
_entity.id
_entity.type
_entity.pdbx_description
1 polymer ?
#
loop_
_entity_poly.entity_id
_entity_poly.type
_entity_poly.pdbx_seq_one_letter_code
_entity_poly.pdbx_strand_id
1 'polypeptide(L)'
;MFSCELMSKYLYFKTAKFESNQDFANWLHQELCRAGEVAGVPINDEFMFVIPVTRGTGKGEIYLGKNEEQSNPPLWQVWFENKVGFFKKLFLKPSTDNEQHYKNLLFRLVGSIDGVSNVEWSDI
;
A
#
# COMPACT_ATOMS: atom_id res chain seq x y z
N MET A 1 -1.12 24.10 7.72
CA MET A 1 0.04 23.63 6.94
C MET A 1 -0.42 22.35 6.26
N PHE A 2 -0.88 22.45 5.01
CA PHE A 2 -1.40 21.28 4.28
C PHE A 2 -0.19 20.55 3.71
N SER A 3 0.14 19.41 4.33
CA SER A 3 1.36 18.64 4.15
C SER A 3 1.47 18.08 2.73
N CYS A 4 2.63 18.21 2.10
CA CYS A 4 2.98 17.55 0.83
C CYS A 4 2.69 16.03 0.83
N GLU A 5 2.61 15.40 2.01
CA GLU A 5 2.30 13.98 2.21
C GLU A 5 0.94 13.55 1.62
N LEU A 6 0.00 14.49 1.44
CA LEU A 6 -1.29 14.17 0.81
C LEU A 6 -1.16 13.82 -0.68
N MET A 7 -0.13 14.34 -1.37
CA MET A 7 0.07 14.12 -2.81
C MET A 7 0.93 12.89 -3.12
N SER A 8 1.81 12.50 -2.19
CA SER A 8 2.76 11.42 -2.39
C SER A 8 2.07 10.07 -2.57
N LYS A 9 2.43 9.36 -3.65
CA LYS A 9 1.76 8.12 -4.08
C LYS A 9 2.29 6.87 -3.39
N TYR A 10 3.60 6.74 -3.22
CA TYR A 10 4.24 5.50 -2.79
C TYR A 10 4.78 5.63 -1.36
N LEU A 11 4.52 4.62 -0.52
CA LEU A 11 5.16 4.49 0.77
C LEU A 11 6.41 3.63 0.62
N TYR A 12 7.57 4.25 0.80
CA TYR A 12 8.86 3.60 0.81
C TYR A 12 9.31 3.28 2.22
N PHE A 13 10.02 2.16 2.37
CA PHE A 13 10.63 1.77 3.64
C PHE A 13 11.73 0.74 3.41
N LYS A 14 12.68 0.65 4.35
CA LYS A 14 13.77 -0.33 4.30
C LYS A 14 13.62 -1.35 5.43
N THR A 15 13.75 -2.64 5.10
CA THR A 15 13.75 -3.73 6.09
C THR A 15 14.34 -5.01 5.50
N ALA A 16 14.99 -5.81 6.35
CA ALA A 16 15.48 -7.15 6.01
C ALA A 16 14.47 -8.27 6.35
N LYS A 17 13.27 -7.91 6.84
CA LYS A 17 12.27 -8.87 7.34
C LYS A 17 11.68 -9.77 6.25
N PHE A 18 11.68 -9.32 5.01
CA PHE A 18 11.07 -10.04 3.89
C PHE A 18 12.16 -10.53 2.94
N GLU A 19 12.04 -11.78 2.49
CA GLU A 19 12.98 -12.38 1.53
C GLU A 19 12.48 -12.20 0.08
N SER A 20 11.17 -12.10 -0.11
CA SER A 20 10.52 -11.96 -1.42
C SER A 20 9.28 -11.05 -1.42
N ASN A 21 8.82 -10.66 -2.61
CA ASN A 21 7.55 -9.94 -2.78
C ASN A 21 6.36 -10.75 -2.24
N GLN A 22 6.40 -12.08 -2.38
CA GLN A 22 5.36 -12.98 -1.87
C GLN A 22 5.31 -12.95 -0.34
N ASP A 23 6.46 -12.91 0.34
CA ASP A 23 6.51 -12.84 1.82
C ASP A 23 5.93 -11.52 2.32
N PHE A 24 6.30 -10.41 1.67
CA PHE A 24 5.75 -9.10 1.99
C PHE A 24 4.23 -9.07 1.74
N ALA A 25 3.75 -9.65 0.64
CA ALA A 25 2.33 -9.73 0.33
C ALA A 25 1.54 -10.58 1.33
N ASN A 26 2.08 -11.72 1.72
CA ASN A 26 1.47 -12.59 2.72
C ASN A 26 1.39 -11.90 4.08
N TRP A 27 2.46 -11.23 4.49
CA TRP A 27 2.48 -10.46 5.73
C TRP A 27 1.44 -9.33 5.70
N LEU A 28 1.44 -8.52 4.64
CA LEU A 28 0.54 -7.37 4.54
C LEU A 28 -0.93 -7.81 4.49
N HIS A 29 -1.23 -8.88 3.76
CA HIS A 29 -2.57 -9.46 3.74
C HIS A 29 -3.04 -9.88 5.15
N GLN A 30 -2.17 -10.54 5.93
CA GLN A 30 -2.50 -10.91 7.32
C GLN A 30 -2.75 -9.67 8.19
N GLU A 31 -1.91 -8.64 8.07
CA GLU A 31 -2.07 -7.40 8.84
C GLU A 31 -3.34 -6.63 8.47
N LEU A 32 -3.70 -6.58 7.18
CA LEU A 32 -4.97 -5.99 6.72
C LEU A 32 -6.18 -6.73 7.32
N CYS A 33 -6.16 -8.07 7.28
CA CYS A 33 -7.21 -8.89 7.90
C CYS A 33 -7.28 -8.69 9.42
N ARG A 34 -6.13 -8.61 10.12
CA ARG A 34 -6.05 -8.30 11.56
C ARG A 34 -6.60 -6.91 11.89
N ALA A 35 -6.40 -5.95 10.99
CA ALA A 35 -6.95 -4.59 11.10
C ALA A 35 -8.46 -4.51 10.78
N GLY A 36 -9.10 -5.62 10.39
CA GLY A 36 -10.52 -5.68 10.07
C GLY A 36 -10.88 -5.28 8.64
N GLU A 37 -9.90 -5.16 7.74
CA GLU A 37 -10.14 -4.89 6.33
C GLU A 37 -10.63 -6.14 5.59
N VAL A 38 -11.49 -5.93 4.58
CA VAL A 38 -11.88 -7.00 3.65
C VAL A 38 -10.86 -7.04 2.52
N ALA A 39 -9.80 -7.83 2.71
CA ALA A 39 -8.73 -8.06 1.75
C ALA A 39 -8.93 -9.38 0.98
N GLY A 40 -8.67 -9.36 -0.32
CA GLY A 40 -8.60 -10.53 -1.18
C GLY A 40 -7.23 -11.19 -1.11
N VAL A 41 -7.14 -12.40 -1.68
CA VAL A 41 -5.86 -13.14 -1.76
C VAL A 41 -4.85 -12.33 -2.58
N PRO A 42 -3.57 -12.25 -2.16
CA PRO A 42 -2.53 -11.63 -2.96
C PRO A 42 -2.40 -12.26 -4.36
N ILE A 43 -2.33 -11.42 -5.38
CA ILE A 43 -2.20 -11.79 -6.79
C ILE A 43 -0.80 -11.38 -7.25
N ASN A 44 -0.06 -12.29 -7.87
CA ASN A 44 1.22 -12.00 -8.50
C ASN A 44 0.96 -11.30 -9.85
N ASP A 45 1.48 -10.10 -10.01
CA ASP A 45 1.42 -9.26 -11.20
C ASP A 45 2.84 -9.03 -11.75
N GLU A 46 3.51 -10.15 -12.05
CA GLU A 46 4.87 -10.30 -12.59
C GLU A 46 5.98 -9.66 -11.73
N PHE A 47 6.04 -8.33 -11.72
CA PHE A 47 7.05 -7.55 -11.02
C PHE A 47 6.65 -7.23 -9.58
N MET A 48 5.37 -7.39 -9.24
CA MET A 48 4.83 -7.00 -7.95
C MET A 48 3.62 -7.84 -7.52
N PHE A 49 3.13 -7.57 -6.30
CA PHE A 49 1.89 -8.16 -5.81
C PHE A 49 0.78 -7.13 -5.68
N VAL A 50 -0.44 -7.61 -5.89
CA VAL A 50 -1.67 -6.83 -5.76
C VAL A 50 -2.59 -7.51 -4.76
N ILE A 51 -3.09 -6.75 -3.79
CA ILE A 51 -4.08 -7.19 -2.82
C ILE A 51 -5.36 -6.39 -3.06
N PRO A 52 -6.42 -7.00 -3.62
CA PRO A 52 -7.72 -6.35 -3.75
C PRO A 52 -8.28 -6.04 -2.36
N VAL A 53 -8.83 -4.84 -2.16
CA VAL A 53 -9.44 -4.45 -0.89
C VAL A 53 -10.78 -3.77 -1.07
N THR A 54 -11.68 -3.95 -0.11
CA THR A 54 -13.02 -3.35 -0.12
C THR A 54 -13.29 -2.67 1.21
N ARG A 55 -13.80 -1.43 1.15
CA ARG A 55 -14.25 -0.67 2.32
C ARG A 55 -15.59 -0.01 2.03
N GLY A 56 -16.63 -0.41 2.77
CA GLY A 56 -18.00 0.00 2.47
C GLY A 56 -18.41 -0.38 1.05
N THR A 57 -18.79 0.60 0.23
CA THR A 57 -19.10 0.41 -1.20
C THR A 57 -17.91 0.68 -2.12
N GLY A 58 -16.78 1.11 -1.57
CA GLY A 58 -15.56 1.41 -2.32
C GLY A 58 -14.69 0.18 -2.51
N LYS A 59 -14.09 0.07 -3.71
CA LYS A 59 -13.12 -0.96 -4.06
C LYS A 59 -11.80 -0.30 -4.42
N GLY A 60 -10.71 -0.97 -4.10
CA GLY A 60 -9.38 -0.57 -4.54
C GLY A 60 -8.41 -1.72 -4.48
N GLU A 61 -7.16 -1.41 -4.76
CA GLU A 61 -6.07 -2.36 -4.82
C GLU A 61 -4.87 -1.80 -4.09
N ILE A 62 -4.23 -2.64 -3.30
CA ILE A 62 -2.95 -2.34 -2.68
C ILE A 62 -1.87 -3.03 -3.49
N TYR A 63 -0.96 -2.23 -3.99
CA TYR A 63 0.15 -2.59 -4.83
C TYR A 63 1.42 -2.58 -3.99
N LEU A 64 2.25 -3.61 -4.11
CA LEU A 64 3.44 -3.74 -3.28
C LEU A 64 4.58 -4.55 -3.92
N GLY A 65 5.81 -4.23 -3.55
CA GLY A 65 6.97 -5.00 -3.99
C GLY A 65 8.28 -4.44 -3.49
N LYS A 66 9.35 -5.19 -3.74
CA LYS A 66 10.73 -4.75 -3.58
C LYS A 66 11.06 -3.76 -4.69
N ASN A 67 11.69 -2.65 -4.33
CA ASN A 67 12.18 -1.69 -5.30
C ASN A 67 13.47 -2.22 -5.96
N GLU A 68 13.71 -1.85 -7.21
CA GLU A 68 14.90 -2.28 -7.97
C GLU A 68 16.21 -1.65 -7.47
N GLU A 69 16.12 -0.55 -6.71
CA GLU A 69 17.28 0.10 -6.11
C GLU A 69 18.03 -0.83 -5.15
N GLN A 70 19.32 -1.06 -5.45
CA GLN A 70 20.21 -1.81 -4.58
C GLN A 70 20.42 -1.06 -3.27
N SER A 71 19.94 -1.64 -2.18
CA SER A 71 20.00 -1.06 -0.84
C SER A 71 20.18 -2.16 0.20
N ASN A 72 20.82 -1.80 1.32
CA ASN A 72 21.00 -2.69 2.47
C ASN A 72 20.63 -1.95 3.77
N PRO A 73 19.53 -2.31 4.46
CA PRO A 73 18.57 -3.36 4.09
C PRO A 73 17.77 -3.02 2.81
N PRO A 74 17.12 -4.03 2.17
CA PRO A 74 16.34 -3.82 0.95
C PRO A 74 15.27 -2.74 1.07
N LEU A 75 15.08 -1.97 0.00
CA LEU A 75 14.03 -0.98 -0.19
C LEU A 75 12.76 -1.65 -0.72
N TRP A 76 11.64 -1.31 -0.10
CA TRP A 76 10.30 -1.79 -0.42
C TRP A 76 9.37 -0.62 -0.67
N GLN A 77 8.33 -0.87 -1.46
CA GLN A 77 7.29 0.10 -1.76
C GLN A 77 5.91 -0.51 -1.64
N VAL A 78 4.94 0.29 -1.19
CA VAL A 78 3.53 -0.08 -1.13
C VAL A 78 2.65 1.15 -1.36
N TRP A 79 1.55 0.99 -2.09
CA TRP A 79 0.56 2.05 -2.28
C TRP A 79 -0.83 1.51 -2.52
N PHE A 80 -1.82 2.40 -2.44
CA PHE A 80 -3.22 2.08 -2.69
C PHE A 80 -3.74 2.83 -3.91
N GLU A 81 -4.52 2.16 -4.76
CA GLU A 81 -5.26 2.79 -5.85
C GLU A 81 -6.76 2.47 -5.76
N ASN A 82 -7.58 3.52 -5.91
CA ASN A 82 -9.03 3.36 -5.98
C ASN A 82 -9.45 2.78 -7.33
N LYS A 83 -10.22 1.68 -7.33
CA LYS A 83 -10.92 1.19 -8.52
C LYS A 83 -12.25 1.92 -8.68
N VAL A 84 -12.20 3.17 -9.13
CA VAL A 84 -13.39 3.90 -9.58
C VAL A 84 -13.77 3.43 -10.97
N GLY A 85 -14.97 2.86 -11.13
CA GLY A 85 -15.52 2.55 -12.45
C GLY A 85 -15.51 3.81 -13.34
N PHE A 86 -15.08 3.65 -14.59
CA PHE A 86 -14.84 4.73 -15.56
C PHE A 86 -15.98 5.78 -15.62
N PHE A 87 -17.24 5.35 -15.46
CA PHE A 87 -18.42 6.21 -15.52
C PHE A 87 -18.63 7.11 -14.28
N LYS A 88 -18.07 6.77 -13.12
CA LYS A 88 -18.18 7.60 -11.89
C LYS A 88 -17.15 8.73 -11.83
N LYS A 89 -16.04 8.63 -12.59
CA LYS A 89 -14.98 9.65 -12.63
C LYS A 89 -15.47 11.02 -13.14
N LEU A 90 -16.57 11.07 -13.90
CA LEU A 90 -17.13 12.30 -14.46
C LEU A 90 -18.13 13.01 -13.54
N PHE A 91 -18.68 12.32 -12.53
CA PHE A 91 -19.80 12.86 -11.72
C PHE A 91 -19.58 12.77 -10.20
N LEU A 92 -18.57 12.03 -9.74
CA LEU A 92 -18.19 11.96 -8.34
C LEU A 92 -16.70 12.27 -8.24
N LYS A 93 -16.34 13.26 -7.41
CA LYS A 93 -14.97 13.38 -6.92
C LYS A 93 -14.59 12.01 -6.34
N PRO A 94 -13.46 11.39 -6.75
CA PRO A 94 -13.00 10.16 -6.12
C PRO A 94 -12.98 10.39 -4.61
N SER A 95 -13.57 9.48 -3.83
CA SER A 95 -13.64 9.68 -2.39
C SER A 95 -12.23 9.60 -1.82
N THR A 96 -11.68 10.76 -1.46
CA THR A 96 -10.39 10.92 -0.80
C THR A 96 -10.31 10.11 0.50
N ASP A 97 -11.46 9.77 1.08
CA ASP A 97 -11.59 9.05 2.35
C ASP A 97 -11.01 7.64 2.31
N ASN A 98 -11.17 6.91 1.20
CA ASN A 98 -10.57 5.58 1.06
C ASN A 98 -9.07 5.65 0.88
N GLU A 99 -8.61 6.59 0.06
CA GLU A 99 -7.17 6.79 -0.15
C GLU A 99 -6.48 7.19 1.15
N GLN A 100 -7.00 8.20 1.85
CA GLN A 100 -6.44 8.67 3.12
C GLN A 100 -6.46 7.56 4.18
N HIS A 101 -7.52 6.76 4.22
CA HIS A 101 -7.61 5.62 5.12
C HIS A 101 -6.50 4.61 4.87
N TYR A 102 -6.33 4.18 3.62
CA TYR A 102 -5.29 3.20 3.30
C TYR A 102 -3.88 3.80 3.44
N LYS A 103 -3.66 5.09 3.14
CA LYS A 103 -2.38 5.74 3.46
C LYS A 103 -2.08 5.68 4.96
N ASN A 104 -3.02 6.09 5.81
CA ASN A 104 -2.83 6.04 7.26
C ASN A 104 -2.64 4.61 7.78
N LEU A 105 -3.41 3.66 7.25
CA LEU A 105 -3.31 2.25 7.61
C LEU A 105 -1.94 1.68 7.23
N LEU A 106 -1.53 1.84 5.98
CA LEU A 106 -0.25 1.34 5.47
C LEU A 106 0.92 1.95 6.24
N PHE A 107 0.92 3.25 6.49
CA PHE A 107 1.95 3.91 7.28
C PHE A 107 2.08 3.31 8.68
N ARG A 108 0.95 3.08 9.36
CA ARG A 108 0.93 2.43 10.69
C ARG A 108 1.40 0.98 10.64
N LEU A 109 0.95 0.20 9.67
CA LEU A 109 1.32 -1.21 9.53
C LEU A 109 2.82 -1.33 9.24
N VAL A 110 3.33 -0.58 8.26
CA VAL A 110 4.76 -0.56 7.93
C VAL A 110 5.59 -0.07 9.11
N GLY A 111 5.15 1.00 9.80
CA GLY A 111 5.83 1.49 11.00
C GLY A 111 5.86 0.50 12.18
N SER A 112 5.05 -0.56 12.15
CA SER A 112 5.06 -1.63 13.16
C SER A 112 6.01 -2.79 12.83
N ILE A 113 6.63 -2.78 11.65
CA ILE A 113 7.60 -3.79 11.24
C ILE A 113 8.87 -3.67 12.10
N ASP A 114 9.22 -4.76 12.78
CA ASP A 114 10.51 -4.84 13.48
C ASP A 114 11.70 -4.60 12.53
N GLY A 115 12.62 -3.75 12.94
CA GLY A 115 13.79 -3.34 12.15
C GLY A 115 13.49 -2.48 10.91
N VAL A 116 12.30 -1.86 10.81
CA VAL A 116 12.00 -0.94 9.71
C VAL A 116 12.72 0.41 9.88
N SER A 117 13.19 0.97 8.77
CA SER A 117 13.73 2.33 8.71
C SER A 117 13.26 3.07 7.46
N ASN A 118 13.51 4.39 7.43
CA ASN A 118 13.24 5.26 6.28
C ASN A 118 11.79 5.14 5.76
N VAL A 119 10.82 5.14 6.66
CA VAL A 119 9.39 5.07 6.31
C VAL A 119 8.93 6.44 5.83
N GLU A 120 8.71 6.61 4.52
CA GLU A 120 8.37 7.89 3.92
C GLU A 120 7.42 7.77 2.73
N TRP A 121 6.53 8.76 2.58
CA TRP A 121 5.72 8.89 1.37
C TRP A 121 6.49 9.71 0.32
N SER A 122 6.59 9.22 -0.91
CA SER A 122 7.22 9.92 -2.05
C SER A 122 6.50 9.63 -3.38
N ASP A 123 6.71 10.50 -4.37
CA ASP A 123 6.23 10.36 -5.76
C ASP A 123 7.31 9.87 -6.73
N ILE A 124 8.56 9.82 -6.25
CA ILE A 124 9.78 9.52 -7.02
C ILE A 124 10.08 8.03 -6.91
#